data_AF-A0A8B6GLQ1-F1
#
_entry.id   AF-A0A8B6GLQ1-F1
#
_cell.length_a   1.000
_cell.length_b   1.000
_cell.length_c   1.000
_cell.angle_alpha   90.00
_cell.angle_beta   90.00
_cell.angle_gamma   90.00
#
_symmetry.space_group_name_H-M   'P 1'
#
loop_
_entity.id
_entity.type
_entity.pdbx_description
1 polymer ?
#
loop_
_entity_poly.entity_id
_entity_poly.type
_entity_poly.pdbx_seq_one_letter_code
_entity_poly.pdbx_strand_id
1 'polypeptide(L)'
;MQRFQNETVLIVFMICLDVTTSLIKPGRRVCPISRASSQVVPSPQTYIRPFIIPCNGDKCGNSSRVVYKTAVRTVFYRQVVHDAVRKCCPGWTNFEPNDELCMKPVCKSECLNGGSCRGPDYCACPQNFTGPLCEL
;
A
#
# COMPACT_ATOMS: atom_id res chain seq x y z
N MET A 1 10.34 32.20 -44.72
CA MET A 1 10.18 32.30 -43.24
C MET A 1 9.46 31.05 -42.75
N GLN A 2 10.19 29.98 -42.37
CA GLN A 2 9.64 28.77 -41.72
C GLN A 2 10.82 27.86 -41.35
N ARG A 3 11.52 28.19 -40.25
CA ARG A 3 12.61 27.36 -39.69
C ARG A 3 12.60 27.31 -38.16
N PHE A 4 11.47 27.67 -37.53
CA PHE A 4 11.32 27.89 -36.08
C PHE A 4 10.23 27.00 -35.42
N GLN A 5 9.91 25.84 -36.00
CA GLN A 5 8.85 24.96 -35.46
C GLN A 5 9.39 23.60 -34.94
N ASN A 6 10.67 23.27 -35.16
CA ASN A 6 11.22 21.95 -34.80
C ASN A 6 12.10 21.96 -33.53
N GLU A 7 12.68 23.11 -33.15
CA GLU A 7 13.52 23.20 -31.94
C GLU A 7 12.68 23.33 -30.66
N THR A 8 11.56 24.04 -30.71
CA THR A 8 10.60 24.14 -29.59
C THR A 8 9.99 22.79 -29.22
N VAL A 9 9.72 21.92 -30.19
CA VAL A 9 9.17 20.57 -29.95
C VAL A 9 10.18 19.69 -29.21
N LEU A 10 11.47 19.77 -29.56
CA LEU A 10 12.53 19.00 -28.91
C LEU A 10 12.77 19.46 -27.46
N ILE A 11 12.72 20.77 -27.23
CA ILE A 11 12.85 21.37 -25.89
C ILE A 11 11.67 20.95 -25.00
N VAL A 12 10.43 20.97 -25.52
CA VAL A 12 9.24 20.51 -24.79
C VAL A 12 9.34 19.02 -24.45
N PHE A 13 9.84 18.18 -25.37
CA PHE A 13 10.05 16.75 -25.11
C PHE A 13 11.09 16.49 -24.01
N MET A 14 12.19 17.26 -23.99
CA MET A 14 13.22 17.15 -22.95
C MET A 14 12.70 17.61 -21.57
N ILE A 15 11.93 18.70 -21.51
CA ILE A 15 11.29 19.14 -20.26
C ILE A 15 10.28 18.09 -19.77
N CYS A 16 9.55 17.42 -20.66
CA CYS A 16 8.60 16.37 -20.29
C CYS A 16 9.25 15.07 -19.80
N LEU A 17 10.47 14.73 -20.24
CA LEU A 17 11.20 13.54 -19.76
C LEU A 17 11.67 13.70 -18.30
N ASP A 18 11.90 14.93 -17.84
CA ASP A 18 12.27 15.20 -16.44
C ASP A 18 11.04 15.26 -15.51
N VAL A 19 9.85 15.55 -16.04
CA VAL A 19 8.61 15.73 -15.27
C VAL A 19 7.96 14.40 -14.84
N THR A 20 8.36 13.26 -15.41
CA THR A 20 7.84 11.95 -14.99
C THR A 20 8.57 11.32 -13.80
N THR A 21 9.59 11.97 -13.23
CA THR A 21 10.32 11.44 -12.05
C THR A 21 10.08 12.20 -10.74
N SER A 22 9.07 13.08 -10.68
CA SER A 22 8.83 13.94 -9.51
C SER A 22 7.71 13.51 -8.56
N LEU A 23 7.26 12.25 -8.52
CA LEU A 23 6.18 11.84 -7.59
C LEU A 23 6.40 10.45 -6.96
N ILE A 24 7.24 10.44 -5.93
CA ILE A 24 7.04 9.92 -4.55
C ILE A 24 8.47 9.92 -4.00
N LYS A 25 8.96 11.08 -3.54
CA LYS A 25 10.13 11.06 -2.67
C LYS A 25 9.63 10.51 -1.34
N PRO A 26 9.98 9.27 -0.94
CA PRO A 26 9.70 8.88 0.42
C PRO A 26 10.34 9.92 1.36
N GLY A 27 9.68 10.24 2.46
CA GLY A 27 10.32 11.00 3.54
C GLY A 27 11.68 10.38 3.87
N ARG A 28 12.62 11.18 4.38
CA ARG A 28 13.99 10.71 4.63
C ARG A 28 13.95 9.43 5.47
N ARG A 29 14.40 8.31 4.88
CA ARG A 29 14.42 6.96 5.50
C ARG A 29 13.03 6.36 5.79
N VAL A 30 12.06 6.66 4.94
CA VAL A 30 10.73 6.02 4.91
C VAL A 30 10.70 5.00 3.77
N CYS A 31 10.25 3.78 4.06
CA CYS A 31 10.18 2.68 3.12
C CYS A 31 8.71 2.23 2.96
N PRO A 32 8.23 1.97 1.72
CA PRO A 32 6.95 1.32 1.52
C PRO A 32 7.07 -0.18 1.88
N ILE A 33 6.22 -0.65 2.78
CA ILE A 33 6.10 -2.07 3.10
C ILE A 33 4.80 -2.64 2.53
N SER A 34 4.85 -3.84 1.97
CA SER A 34 3.65 -4.57 1.55
C SER A 34 3.02 -5.21 2.78
N ARG A 35 1.83 -4.73 3.17
CA ARG A 35 1.05 -5.34 4.25
C ARG A 35 -0.09 -6.14 3.62
N ALA A 36 -0.01 -7.46 3.74
CA ALA A 36 -1.12 -8.34 3.39
C ALA A 36 -2.24 -8.16 4.41
N SER A 37 -3.38 -7.64 3.95
CA SER A 37 -4.59 -7.47 4.75
C SER A 37 -5.69 -8.34 4.18
N SER A 38 -6.42 -9.02 5.06
CA SER A 38 -7.54 -9.85 4.65
C SER A 38 -8.81 -9.04 4.64
N GLN A 39 -9.29 -8.71 3.45
CA GLN A 39 -10.47 -7.87 3.24
C GLN A 39 -11.64 -8.74 2.75
N VAL A 40 -12.84 -8.41 3.20
CA VAL A 40 -14.09 -9.07 2.78
C VAL A 40 -14.67 -8.27 1.62
N VAL A 41 -14.74 -8.89 0.45
CA VAL A 41 -15.14 -8.20 -0.78
C VAL A 41 -16.50 -8.74 -1.25
N PRO A 42 -17.46 -7.86 -1.60
CA PRO A 42 -18.73 -8.29 -2.17
C PRO A 42 -18.56 -8.72 -3.63
N SER A 43 -19.13 -9.87 -4.00
CA SER A 43 -19.16 -10.38 -5.38
C SER A 43 -20.58 -10.78 -5.77
N PRO A 44 -21.06 -10.38 -6.96
CA PRO A 44 -22.35 -10.84 -7.47
C PRO A 44 -22.27 -12.31 -7.87
N GLN A 45 -23.17 -13.12 -7.32
CA GLN A 45 -23.33 -14.52 -7.69
C GLN A 45 -24.72 -14.78 -8.24
N THR A 46 -24.74 -15.39 -9.42
CA THR A 46 -25.95 -15.86 -10.08
C THR A 46 -26.44 -17.16 -9.44
N TYR A 47 -27.75 -17.26 -9.20
CA TYR A 47 -28.39 -18.47 -8.67
C TYR A 47 -29.81 -18.62 -9.26
N ILE A 48 -30.36 -19.83 -9.17
CA ILE A 48 -31.72 -20.11 -9.66
C ILE A 48 -32.68 -20.06 -8.47
N ARG A 49 -33.77 -19.29 -8.60
CA ARG A 49 -34.82 -19.20 -7.57
C ARG A 49 -36.22 -19.44 -8.15
N PRO A 50 -37.15 -20.02 -7.37
CA PRO A 50 -38.53 -20.18 -7.80
C PRO A 50 -39.27 -18.83 -7.80
N PHE A 51 -40.11 -18.62 -8.80
CA PHE A 51 -41.01 -17.48 -8.94
C PHE A 51 -42.42 -17.99 -9.18
N ILE A 52 -43.33 -17.64 -8.29
CA ILE A 52 -44.72 -18.10 -8.34
C ILE A 52 -45.51 -17.16 -9.25
N ILE A 53 -46.07 -17.69 -10.32
CA ILE A 53 -46.91 -16.93 -11.26
C ILE A 53 -48.38 -17.35 -11.04
N PRO A 54 -49.28 -16.40 -10.73
CA PRO A 54 -50.70 -16.69 -10.68
C PRO A 54 -51.22 -16.95 -12.10
N CYS A 55 -52.04 -17.99 -12.24
CA CYS A 55 -52.82 -18.18 -13.46
C CYS A 55 -53.98 -17.16 -13.49
N ASN A 56 -54.27 -16.58 -14.65
CA ASN A 56 -55.47 -15.76 -14.85
C ASN A 56 -56.35 -16.44 -15.92
N GLY A 57 -57.36 -17.20 -15.51
CA GLY A 57 -58.33 -17.84 -16.42
C GLY A 57 -59.05 -19.08 -15.87
N ASP A 58 -60.22 -19.38 -16.43
CA ASP A 58 -61.20 -20.37 -15.94
C ASP A 58 -60.78 -21.85 -16.03
N LYS A 59 -59.59 -22.16 -16.55
CA LYS A 59 -59.03 -23.53 -16.63
C LYS A 59 -57.82 -23.76 -15.74
N CYS A 60 -57.54 -22.87 -14.79
CA CYS A 60 -56.49 -23.07 -13.81
C CYS A 60 -57.13 -23.03 -12.42
N GLY A 61 -57.65 -24.17 -11.96
CA GLY A 61 -58.27 -24.28 -10.63
C GLY A 61 -57.25 -23.99 -9.55
N ASN A 62 -57.35 -22.83 -8.88
CA ASN A 62 -56.51 -22.33 -7.76
C ASN A 62 -54.99 -22.58 -7.84
N SER A 63 -54.46 -22.96 -9.01
CA SER A 63 -53.11 -23.50 -9.12
C SER A 63 -52.15 -22.40 -9.54
N SER A 64 -51.17 -22.14 -8.68
CA SER A 64 -50.07 -21.26 -8.99
C SER A 64 -48.98 -22.04 -9.72
N ARG A 65 -48.39 -21.47 -10.77
CA ARG A 65 -47.28 -22.10 -11.52
C ARG A 65 -45.94 -21.64 -10.94
N VAL A 66 -45.09 -22.57 -10.56
CA VAL A 66 -43.70 -22.27 -10.18
C VAL A 66 -42.83 -22.22 -11.43
N VAL A 67 -42.18 -21.08 -11.65
CA VAL A 67 -41.20 -20.89 -12.73
C VAL A 67 -39.85 -20.57 -12.09
N TYR A 68 -38.82 -21.32 -12.46
CA TYR A 68 -37.46 -21.03 -12.00
C TYR A 68 -36.86 -19.91 -12.85
N LYS A 69 -36.36 -18.87 -12.18
CA LYS A 69 -35.71 -17.73 -12.83
C LYS A 69 -34.33 -17.52 -12.25
N THR A 70 -33.43 -17.05 -13.09
CA THR A 70 -32.10 -16.62 -12.68
C THR A 70 -32.20 -15.34 -11.86
N ALA A 71 -31.55 -15.31 -10.70
CA ALA A 71 -31.46 -14.18 -9.79
C ALA A 71 -30.00 -13.95 -9.37
N VAL A 72 -29.72 -12.77 -8.84
CA VAL A 72 -28.38 -12.39 -8.36
C VAL A 72 -28.44 -12.19 -6.86
N ARG A 73 -27.46 -12.74 -6.15
CA ARG A 73 -27.22 -12.49 -4.73
C ARG A 73 -25.80 -11.98 -4.54
N THR A 74 -25.60 -11.11 -3.56
CA THR A 74 -24.25 -10.71 -3.16
C THR A 74 -23.68 -11.77 -2.23
N VAL A 75 -22.53 -12.34 -2.60
CA VAL A 75 -21.73 -13.20 -1.73
C VAL A 75 -20.47 -12.46 -1.30
N PHE A 76 -19.92 -12.84 -0.16
CA PHE A 76 -18.73 -12.23 0.37
C PHE A 76 -17.58 -13.22 0.30
N TYR A 77 -16.49 -12.81 -0.33
CA TYR A 77 -15.28 -13.62 -0.44
C TYR A 77 -14.13 -12.91 0.28
N ARG A 78 -13.25 -13.71 0.87
CA ARG A 78 -12.08 -13.21 1.57
C ARG A 78 -10.95 -13.06 0.55
N GLN A 79 -10.49 -11.84 0.33
CA GLN A 79 -9.32 -11.55 -0.48
C GLN A 79 -8.16 -11.13 0.39
N VAL A 80 -6.95 -11.42 -0.08
CA VAL A 80 -5.72 -10.85 0.48
C VAL A 80 -5.34 -9.67 -0.39
N VAL A 81 -5.46 -8.48 0.16
CA VAL A 81 -5.08 -7.23 -0.50
C VAL A 81 -3.74 -6.80 0.04
N HIS A 82 -2.84 -6.40 -0.85
CA HIS A 82 -1.51 -5.92 -0.50
C HIS A 82 -1.51 -4.40 -0.52
N ASP A 83 -1.63 -3.80 0.66
CA ASP A 83 -1.59 -2.35 0.81
C ASP A 83 -0.16 -1.88 1.05
N ALA A 84 0.25 -0.82 0.36
CA ALA A 84 1.56 -0.19 0.54
C ALA A 84 1.51 0.77 1.74
N VAL A 85 1.97 0.30 2.90
CA VAL A 85 2.02 1.11 4.13
C VAL A 85 3.40 1.74 4.25
N ARG A 86 3.45 3.04 4.58
CA ARG A 86 4.72 3.73 4.84
C ARG A 86 5.18 3.43 6.27
N LYS A 87 6.42 2.97 6.42
CA LYS A 87 7.08 2.77 7.73
C LYS A 87 8.53 3.24 7.65
N CYS A 88 9.17 3.40 8.81
CA CYS A 88 10.62 3.63 8.85
C CYS A 88 11.37 2.45 8.24
N CYS A 89 12.43 2.76 7.49
CA CYS A 89 13.31 1.73 6.96
C CYS A 89 14.02 0.97 8.09
N PRO A 90 14.50 -0.26 7.85
CA PRO A 90 15.23 -1.04 8.86
C PRO A 90 16.39 -0.24 9.46
N GLY A 91 16.53 -0.29 10.78
CA GLY A 91 17.57 0.45 11.52
C GLY A 91 17.22 1.91 11.82
N TRP A 92 16.00 2.36 11.51
CA TRP A 92 15.53 3.71 11.80
C TRP A 92 14.16 3.70 12.49
N THR A 93 13.94 4.67 13.36
CA THR A 93 12.70 4.89 14.07
C THR A 93 12.45 6.40 14.24
N ASN A 94 11.28 6.74 14.77
CA ASN A 94 10.91 8.11 15.10
C ASN A 94 11.54 8.51 16.44
N PHE A 95 11.79 9.79 16.68
CA PHE A 95 12.22 10.25 18.01
C PHE A 95 11.05 10.19 18.99
N GLU A 96 9.90 10.71 18.56
CA GLU A 96 8.63 10.62 19.26
C GLU A 96 7.59 9.79 18.48
N PRO A 97 6.56 9.23 19.15
CA PRO A 97 5.53 8.42 18.47
C PRO A 97 4.77 9.15 17.36
N ASN A 98 4.67 10.48 17.44
CA ASN A 98 3.93 11.34 16.50
C ASN A 98 4.83 12.00 15.45
N ASP A 99 6.14 11.79 15.49
CA ASP A 99 7.03 12.35 14.48
C ASP A 99 6.84 11.65 13.13
N GLU A 100 6.71 12.44 12.07
CA GLU A 100 6.68 11.95 10.70
C GLU A 100 8.08 11.59 10.14
N LEU A 101 9.12 11.82 10.94
CA LEU A 101 10.52 11.74 10.52
C LEU A 101 11.24 10.53 11.16
N CYS A 102 11.65 9.59 10.32
CA CYS A 102 12.42 8.39 10.70
C CYS A 102 13.92 8.69 10.86
N MET A 103 14.27 9.54 11.82
CA MET A 103 15.63 10.07 12.00
C MET A 103 16.40 9.49 13.19
N LYS A 104 15.75 8.72 14.07
CA LYS A 104 16.43 8.06 15.20
C LYS A 104 17.04 6.73 14.72
N PRO A 105 18.36 6.53 14.80
CA PRO A 105 18.97 5.25 14.46
C PRO A 105 18.64 4.20 15.53
N VAL A 106 18.53 2.94 15.10
CA VAL A 106 18.33 1.78 15.97
C VAL A 106 19.59 0.93 15.91
N CYS A 107 20.27 0.80 17.05
CA CYS A 107 21.40 -0.12 17.23
C CYS A 107 20.89 -1.43 17.83
N LYS A 108 21.31 -2.58 17.29
CA LYS A 108 20.90 -3.89 17.81
C LYS A 108 21.44 -4.15 19.23
N SER A 109 22.63 -3.63 19.50
CA SER A 109 23.28 -3.67 20.81
C SER A 109 23.52 -2.24 21.31
N GLU A 110 23.46 -2.06 22.62
CA GLU A 110 23.78 -0.79 23.27
C GLU A 110 25.26 -0.42 23.02
N CYS A 111 25.51 0.86 22.71
CA CYS A 111 26.87 1.38 22.65
C CYS A 111 27.42 1.52 24.08
N LEU A 112 28.61 0.98 24.33
CA LEU A 112 29.28 0.97 25.63
C LEU A 112 30.13 2.24 25.83
N ASN A 113 30.62 2.43 27.06
CA ASN A 113 31.56 3.49 27.42
C ASN A 113 31.13 4.92 27.02
N GLY A 114 29.82 5.18 26.99
CA GLY A 114 29.27 6.49 26.60
C GLY A 114 29.21 6.72 25.09
N GLY A 115 29.37 5.67 24.28
CA GLY A 115 29.15 5.72 22.84
C GLY A 115 27.71 6.10 22.48
N SER A 116 27.53 6.78 21.36
CA SER A 116 26.21 7.21 20.86
C SER A 116 25.86 6.51 19.56
N CYS A 117 24.67 5.91 19.48
CA CYS A 117 24.16 5.32 18.24
C CYS A 117 23.91 6.42 17.20
N ARG A 118 24.70 6.44 16.12
CA ARG A 118 24.59 7.45 15.03
C ARG A 118 24.09 6.86 13.71
N GLY A 119 24.07 5.55 13.58
CA GLY A 119 23.53 4.84 12.42
C GLY A 119 23.12 3.41 12.79
N PRO A 120 22.42 2.70 11.88
CA PRO A 120 22.10 1.29 12.06
C PRO A 120 23.39 0.51 12.34
N ASP A 121 23.45 -0.13 13.50
CA ASP A 121 24.59 -0.91 13.97
C ASP A 121 25.94 -0.14 13.95
N TYR A 122 25.90 1.19 14.11
CA TYR A 122 27.08 2.05 14.17
C TYR A 122 27.07 2.95 15.41
N CYS A 123 28.05 2.71 16.29
CA CYS A 123 28.33 3.50 17.48
C CYS A 123 29.42 4.55 17.20
N ALA A 124 29.16 5.79 17.60
CA ALA A 124 30.18 6.83 17.66
C ALA A 124 30.82 6.81 19.05
N CYS A 125 32.10 6.44 19.12
CA CYS A 125 32.83 6.29 20.37
C CYS A 125 33.47 7.60 20.83
N PRO A 126 33.53 7.84 22.15
CA PRO A 126 34.31 8.94 22.71
C PRO A 126 35.82 8.71 22.53
N GLN A 127 36.62 9.77 22.73
CA GLN A 127 38.07 9.64 22.66
C GLN A 127 38.53 8.60 23.69
N ASN A 128 39.45 7.73 23.25
CA ASN A 128 40.01 6.59 23.99
C ASN A 128 39.21 5.29 23.96
N PHE A 129 38.08 5.22 23.24
CA PHE A 129 37.36 3.96 23.04
C PHE A 129 37.22 3.62 21.55
N THR A 130 37.27 2.32 21.23
CA THR A 130 37.22 1.77 19.88
C THR A 130 36.40 0.47 19.85
N GLY A 131 36.27 -0.14 18.67
CA GLY A 131 35.44 -1.32 18.47
C GLY A 131 34.01 -0.99 18.02
N PRO A 132 33.26 -1.99 17.53
CA PRO A 132 31.91 -1.83 17.00
C PRO A 132 30.90 -1.28 18.02
N LEU A 133 31.09 -1.59 19.31
CA LEU A 133 30.22 -1.16 20.40
C LEU A 133 30.93 -0.20 21.36
N CYS A 134 32.10 0.33 20.98
CA CYS A 134 32.95 1.12 21.87
C CYS A 134 33.42 0.34 23.11
N GLU A 135 33.64 -0.97 22.96
CA GLU A 135 34.02 -1.88 24.04
C GLU A 135 35.54 -1.93 24.31
N LEU A 136 36.36 -1.48 23.37
CA LEU A 136 37.83 -1.49 23.44
C LEU A 136 38.39 -0.14 23.86
#